data_AF-A0A8H4WGQ1-F1
#
_entry.id   AF-A0A8H4WGQ1-F1
#
_cell.length_a   1.000
_cell.length_b   1.000
_cell.length_c   1.000
_cell.angle_alpha   90.00
_cell.angle_beta   90.00
_cell.angle_gamma   90.00
#
_symmetry.space_group_name_H-M   'P 1'
#
loop_
_entity.id
_entity.type
_entity.pdbx_description
1 polymer ?
#
loop_
_entity_poly.entity_id
_entity_poly.type
_entity_poly.pdbx_seq_one_letter_code
_entity_poly.pdbx_strand_id
1 'polypeptide(L)'
;MDSQATERDRRDATEDEVKTLPHVVDSIPIVVWIALVAGALEIFTYYAVTAPWQNYMQNDRDGIEVPGVLGLVQATATNISNAFSFFSFIAPLPFAVLSDARIGKYKTLCISFILNTCGFIVLFVTLLPVVTQVSIKTFGLAFAMVLLGLGTGGIKATVSPFIAAMKESLRNLQSSMELQAGYTVRAAIRLAEKAKSLASHPKITAFGKANNLSFVEVPDITCDGTYDEATKNITYVIHLASPLSSPFLDPQTGIYQPTIKSASTLLVSASKESSVKKIEITAETRLIAQPVETFDSMLPAYRAGKITSLNITEKCIKEREPSSTVINIFSGFVFGRDDRALEAGGNSRP
;
A
#
# COMPACT_ATOMS: atom_id res chain seq x y z
N MET A 1 13.43 48.95 12.89
CA MET A 1 13.36 48.01 14.03
C MET A 1 12.25 47.04 13.69
N ASP A 2 12.60 46.10 12.82
CA ASP A 2 12.75 44.65 13.13
C ASP A 2 11.38 43.97 13.13
N SER A 3 11.06 43.03 12.24
CA SER A 3 11.81 41.81 11.96
C SER A 3 11.48 41.30 10.55
N GLN A 4 12.49 41.23 9.68
CA GLN A 4 12.45 40.42 8.46
C GLN A 4 12.71 38.97 8.85
N ALA A 5 11.68 38.14 8.83
CA ALA A 5 11.83 36.70 8.78
C ALA A 5 12.30 36.33 7.36
N THR A 6 13.61 36.16 7.19
CA THR A 6 14.24 35.75 5.93
C THR A 6 13.69 34.40 5.47
N GLU A 7 13.08 34.40 4.29
CA GLU A 7 12.84 33.20 3.47
C GLU A 7 14.14 32.39 3.39
N ARG A 8 14.13 31.19 3.96
CA ARG A 8 15.23 30.23 3.82
C ARG A 8 15.19 29.70 2.39
N ASP A 9 16.06 30.22 1.54
CA ASP A 9 16.30 29.73 0.19
C ASP A 9 16.60 28.22 0.24
N ARG A 10 15.72 27.41 -0.35
CA ARG A 10 15.78 25.94 -0.29
C ARG A 10 16.79 25.45 -1.32
N ARG A 11 18.05 25.45 -0.91
CA ARG A 11 19.16 24.83 -1.65
C ARG A 11 19.14 23.30 -1.52
N ASP A 12 19.60 22.60 -2.56
CA ASP A 12 19.85 21.15 -2.47
C ASP A 12 20.91 20.87 -1.41
N ALA A 13 20.72 19.79 -0.64
CA ALA A 13 21.62 19.42 0.44
C ALA A 13 23.00 19.06 -0.13
N THR A 14 24.04 19.71 0.37
CA THR A 14 25.43 19.41 -0.03
C THR A 14 25.83 18.02 0.48
N GLU A 15 26.78 17.32 -0.17
CA GLU A 15 27.21 15.99 0.28
C GLU A 15 27.68 15.96 1.75
N ASP A 16 28.27 17.07 2.21
CA ASP A 16 28.66 17.24 3.60
C ASP A 16 27.45 17.37 4.53
N GLU A 17 26.37 18.03 4.10
CA GLU A 17 25.13 18.17 4.87
C GLU A 17 24.38 16.84 5.01
N VAL A 18 24.35 16.03 3.95
CA VAL A 18 23.75 14.68 3.99
C VAL A 18 24.49 13.78 4.98
N LYS A 19 25.81 13.96 5.14
CA LYS A 19 26.62 13.17 6.08
C LYS A 19 26.60 13.71 7.50
N THR A 20 26.47 15.03 7.68
CA THR A 20 26.65 15.69 8.99
C THR A 20 25.36 16.15 9.65
N LEU A 21 24.30 16.43 8.88
CA LEU A 21 23.04 16.85 9.46
C LEU A 21 22.26 15.65 10.00
N PRO A 22 21.52 15.83 11.11
CA PRO A 22 20.67 14.79 11.66
C PRO A 22 19.54 14.47 10.67
N HIS A 23 19.47 13.21 10.24
CA HIS A 23 18.36 12.69 9.45
C HIS A 23 17.07 12.70 10.30
N VAL A 24 16.15 13.61 9.99
CA VAL A 24 14.85 13.69 10.68
C VAL A 24 13.86 12.80 9.93
N VAL A 25 13.49 11.68 10.55
CA VAL A 25 12.46 10.76 10.05
C VAL A 25 11.09 11.43 10.23
N ASP A 26 10.31 11.52 9.15
CA ASP A 26 8.93 11.99 9.24
C ASP A 26 8.08 11.01 10.06
N SER A 27 7.16 11.53 10.85
CA SER A 27 6.44 10.74 11.84
C SER A 27 5.35 9.89 11.19
N ILE A 28 5.47 8.56 11.33
CA ILE A 28 4.43 7.63 10.91
C ILE A 28 3.21 7.81 11.84
N PRO A 29 2.01 8.08 11.31
CA PRO A 29 0.80 8.17 12.11
C PRO A 29 0.62 6.90 12.94
N ILE A 30 0.37 7.07 14.24
CA ILE A 30 0.29 5.95 15.19
C ILE A 30 -0.75 4.90 14.78
N VAL A 31 -1.79 5.30 14.06
CA VAL A 31 -2.83 4.41 13.52
C VAL A 31 -2.26 3.33 12.59
N VAL A 32 -1.22 3.65 11.83
CA VAL A 32 -0.55 2.70 10.94
C VAL A 32 0.27 1.70 11.74
N TRP A 33 1.04 2.18 12.72
CA TRP A 33 1.76 1.30 13.64
C TRP A 33 0.80 0.35 14.35
N ILE A 34 -0.33 0.86 14.81
CA ILE A 34 -1.39 0.05 15.42
C ILE A 34 -1.92 -0.98 14.43
N ALA A 35 -2.22 -0.61 13.18
CA ALA A 35 -2.73 -1.55 12.18
C ALA A 35 -1.70 -2.63 11.79
N LEU A 36 -0.42 -2.28 11.69
CA LEU A 36 0.67 -3.20 11.37
C LEU A 36 0.90 -4.19 12.52
N VAL A 37 0.97 -3.68 13.76
CA VAL A 37 1.07 -4.52 14.96
C VAL A 37 -0.16 -5.41 15.08
N ALA A 38 -1.37 -4.89 14.86
CA ALA A 38 -2.60 -5.66 14.95
C ALA A 38 -2.67 -6.76 13.87
N GLY A 39 -2.19 -6.47 12.64
CA GLY A 39 -2.05 -7.49 11.60
C GLY A 39 -1.01 -8.56 11.95
N ALA A 40 0.14 -8.17 12.50
CA ALA A 40 1.15 -9.12 12.96
C ALA A 40 0.65 -9.98 14.14
N LEU A 41 -0.10 -9.39 15.06
CA LEU A 41 -0.74 -10.10 16.18
C LEU A 41 -1.81 -11.08 15.69
N GLU A 42 -2.56 -10.76 14.64
CA GLU A 42 -3.50 -11.70 14.04
C GLU A 42 -2.78 -12.93 13.50
N ILE A 43 -1.71 -12.72 12.72
CA ILE A 43 -0.89 -13.81 12.18
C ILE A 43 -0.31 -14.66 13.32
N PHE A 44 0.25 -14.01 14.34
CA PHE A 44 0.77 -14.68 15.52
C PHE A 44 -0.30 -15.54 16.20
N THR A 45 -1.50 -14.99 16.42
CA THR A 45 -2.57 -15.70 17.12
C THR A 45 -3.13 -16.85 16.29
N TYR A 46 -3.22 -16.68 14.96
CA TYR A 46 -3.61 -17.74 14.04
C TYR A 46 -2.68 -18.96 14.18
N TYR A 47 -1.36 -18.76 14.14
CA TYR A 47 -0.41 -19.86 14.29
C TYR A 47 -0.26 -20.36 15.73
N ALA A 48 -0.47 -19.50 16.73
CA ALA A 48 -0.42 -19.89 18.13
C ALA A 48 -1.56 -20.84 18.52
N VAL A 49 -2.74 -20.69 17.91
CA VAL A 49 -3.92 -21.53 18.22
C VAL A 49 -3.94 -22.85 17.45
N THR A 50 -3.29 -22.95 16.28
CA THR A 50 -3.41 -24.12 15.40
C THR A 50 -2.87 -25.43 15.96
N ALA A 51 -1.87 -25.40 16.85
CA ALA A 51 -1.38 -26.59 17.53
C ALA A 51 -2.24 -26.95 18.76
N PRO A 52 -2.48 -26.04 19.73
CA PRO A 52 -3.28 -26.34 20.91
C PRO A 52 -4.70 -26.82 20.59
N TRP A 53 -5.37 -26.20 19.62
CA TRP A 53 -6.75 -26.58 19.30
C TRP A 53 -6.84 -27.94 18.60
N GLN A 54 -5.76 -28.40 17.97
CA GLN A 54 -5.69 -29.66 17.24
C GLN A 54 -5.57 -30.76 18.28
N ASN A 55 -4.71 -30.56 19.27
CA ASN A 55 -4.61 -31.43 20.45
C ASN A 55 -5.94 -31.47 21.22
N TYR A 56 -6.60 -30.33 21.40
CA TYR A 56 -7.91 -30.22 22.05
C TYR A 56 -9.00 -31.05 21.35
N MET A 57 -9.03 -31.02 20.00
CA MET A 57 -9.98 -31.80 19.21
C MET A 57 -9.60 -33.29 19.14
N GLN A 58 -8.31 -33.60 18.95
CA GLN A 58 -7.82 -34.93 18.63
C GLN A 58 -7.76 -35.84 19.85
N ASN A 59 -7.23 -35.36 20.96
CA ASN A 59 -6.92 -36.18 22.13
C ASN A 59 -8.05 -36.11 23.16
N ASP A 60 -8.13 -37.14 23.99
CA ASP A 60 -9.07 -37.22 25.11
C ASP A 60 -8.53 -36.47 26.34
N ARG A 61 -9.42 -36.17 27.28
CA ARG A 61 -9.12 -35.49 28.54
C ARG A 61 -8.18 -36.28 29.44
N ASP A 62 -8.28 -37.61 29.41
CA ASP A 62 -7.52 -38.52 30.27
C ASP A 62 -6.26 -39.10 29.57
N GLY A 63 -5.88 -38.54 28.41
CA GLY A 63 -4.70 -38.97 27.65
C GLY A 63 -3.38 -38.67 28.36
N ILE A 64 -2.55 -39.70 28.56
CA ILE A 64 -1.30 -39.63 29.34
C ILE A 64 -0.17 -38.92 28.57
N GLU A 65 -0.08 -39.09 27.25
CA GLU A 65 1.04 -38.55 26.44
C GLU A 65 0.80 -37.13 25.93
N VAL A 66 -0.43 -36.80 25.52
CA VAL A 66 -0.80 -35.45 25.03
C VAL A 66 -2.22 -35.11 25.50
N PRO A 67 -2.40 -34.11 26.38
CA PRO A 67 -3.72 -33.76 26.89
C PRO A 67 -4.61 -33.12 25.80
N GLY A 68 -5.87 -33.58 25.73
CA GLY A 68 -6.92 -33.00 24.89
C GLY A 68 -8.25 -32.90 25.66
N VAL A 69 -9.38 -32.83 24.95
CA VAL A 69 -10.71 -32.76 25.59
C VAL A 69 -11.80 -33.46 24.78
N LEU A 70 -11.84 -33.30 23.46
CA LEU A 70 -12.98 -33.80 22.67
C LEU A 70 -12.81 -35.24 22.17
N GLY A 71 -11.58 -35.76 22.11
CA GLY A 71 -11.33 -37.14 21.73
C GLY A 71 -11.85 -37.53 20.34
N LEU A 72 -11.96 -36.59 19.39
CA LEU A 72 -12.59 -36.81 18.08
C LEU A 72 -11.76 -37.70 17.14
N VAL A 73 -10.59 -38.15 17.59
CA VAL A 73 -9.62 -38.92 16.80
C VAL A 73 -8.97 -38.05 15.72
N GLN A 74 -7.74 -38.38 15.34
CA GLN A 74 -6.91 -37.58 14.44
C GLN A 74 -7.58 -37.25 13.10
N ALA A 75 -8.28 -38.20 12.50
CA ALA A 75 -8.94 -38.01 11.19
C ALA A 75 -10.01 -36.90 11.25
N THR A 76 -10.89 -36.95 12.26
CA THR A 76 -11.97 -35.95 12.41
C THR A 76 -11.41 -34.58 12.77
N ALA A 77 -10.46 -34.51 13.70
CA ALA A 77 -9.81 -33.24 14.09
C ALA A 77 -9.12 -32.57 12.89
N THR A 78 -8.40 -33.36 12.08
CA THR A 78 -7.74 -32.86 10.86
C THR A 78 -8.77 -32.37 9.84
N ASN A 79 -9.88 -33.09 9.65
CA ASN A 79 -10.94 -32.67 8.74
C ASN A 79 -11.58 -31.34 9.17
N ILE A 80 -11.80 -31.13 10.47
CA ILE A 80 -12.33 -29.88 11.02
C ILE A 80 -11.33 -28.73 10.81
N SER A 81 -10.04 -28.96 11.09
CA SER A 81 -8.97 -27.97 10.86
C SER A 81 -8.84 -27.59 9.37
N ASN A 82 -8.96 -28.56 8.47
CA ASN A 82 -8.95 -28.33 7.02
C ASN A 82 -10.18 -27.55 6.57
N ALA A 83 -11.37 -27.87 7.09
CA ALA A 83 -12.60 -27.16 6.80
C ALA A 83 -12.53 -25.69 7.25
N PHE A 84 -11.98 -25.42 8.44
CA PHE A 84 -11.72 -24.06 8.88
C PHE A 84 -10.71 -23.35 7.98
N SER A 85 -9.61 -24.02 7.61
CA SER A 85 -8.59 -23.42 6.74
C SER A 85 -9.22 -23.00 5.41
N PHE A 86 -10.00 -23.88 4.79
CA PHE A 86 -10.77 -23.60 3.58
C PHE A 86 -11.72 -22.41 3.77
N PHE A 87 -12.48 -22.39 4.87
CA PHE A 87 -13.37 -21.27 5.20
C PHE A 87 -12.60 -19.95 5.34
N SER A 88 -11.47 -19.95 6.05
CA SER A 88 -10.63 -18.77 6.26
C SER A 88 -9.99 -18.22 4.97
N PHE A 89 -9.84 -19.06 3.94
CA PHE A 89 -9.36 -18.65 2.62
C PHE A 89 -10.47 -18.10 1.72
N ILE A 90 -11.72 -18.52 1.92
CA ILE A 90 -12.88 -18.00 1.16
C ILE A 90 -13.44 -16.73 1.80
N ALA A 91 -13.44 -16.65 3.14
CA ALA A 91 -13.97 -15.52 3.89
C ALA A 91 -13.45 -14.13 3.45
N PRO A 92 -12.20 -13.93 3.00
CA PRO A 92 -11.74 -12.65 2.48
C PRO A 92 -12.56 -12.09 1.30
N LEU A 93 -13.10 -12.94 0.43
CA LEU A 93 -13.80 -12.51 -0.79
C LEU A 93 -15.02 -11.61 -0.51
N PRO A 94 -16.01 -12.02 0.30
CA PRO A 94 -17.15 -11.17 0.61
C PRO A 94 -16.75 -9.91 1.39
N PHE A 95 -15.74 -10.01 2.27
CA PHE A 95 -15.26 -8.85 3.04
C PHE A 95 -14.56 -7.81 2.17
N ALA A 96 -13.81 -8.23 1.15
CA ALA A 96 -13.19 -7.34 0.18
C ALA A 96 -14.25 -6.55 -0.61
N VAL A 97 -15.28 -7.25 -1.12
CA VAL A 97 -16.39 -6.59 -1.84
C VAL A 97 -17.13 -5.64 -0.91
N LEU A 98 -17.40 -6.05 0.33
CA LEU A 98 -18.14 -5.24 1.30
C LEU A 98 -17.36 -4.00 1.76
N SER A 99 -16.04 -4.14 1.94
CA SER A 99 -15.16 -3.01 2.30
C SER A 99 -15.08 -2.00 1.18
N ASP A 100 -15.01 -2.46 -0.07
CA ASP A 100 -14.85 -1.58 -1.23
C ASP A 100 -16.18 -0.95 -1.66
N ALA A 101 -17.32 -1.65 -1.50
CA ALA A 101 -18.60 -1.19 -2.03
C ALA A 101 -19.47 -0.36 -1.06
N ARG A 102 -19.38 -0.58 0.26
CA ARG A 102 -20.35 -0.01 1.22
C ARG A 102 -19.79 0.47 2.55
N ILE A 103 -18.91 -0.29 3.19
CA ILE A 103 -18.58 -0.06 4.61
C ILE A 103 -17.30 0.78 4.77
N GLY A 104 -16.38 0.70 3.81
CA GLY A 104 -15.08 1.33 3.90
C GLY A 104 -14.06 0.48 4.66
N LYS A 105 -12.81 0.52 4.20
CA LYS A 105 -11.72 -0.35 4.66
C LYS A 105 -11.45 -0.28 6.17
N TYR A 106 -11.47 0.93 6.75
CA TYR A 106 -11.25 1.11 8.20
C TYR A 106 -12.34 0.48 9.06
N LYS A 107 -13.62 0.74 8.74
CA LYS A 107 -14.76 0.19 9.50
C LYS A 107 -14.82 -1.33 9.38
N THR A 108 -14.56 -1.87 8.19
CA THR A 108 -14.46 -3.31 8.00
C THR A 108 -13.32 -3.89 8.84
N LEU A 109 -12.14 -3.26 8.84
CA LEU A 109 -11.01 -3.70 9.67
C LEU A 109 -11.37 -3.74 11.17
N CYS A 110 -12.04 -2.69 11.69
CA CYS A 110 -12.50 -2.66 13.08
C CYS A 110 -13.49 -3.78 13.39
N ILE A 111 -14.49 -4.01 12.52
CA ILE A 111 -15.47 -5.09 12.69
C ILE A 111 -14.76 -6.45 12.72
N SER A 112 -13.79 -6.67 11.83
CA SER A 112 -13.06 -7.92 11.78
C SER A 112 -12.21 -8.17 13.03
N PHE A 113 -11.58 -7.14 13.60
CA PHE A 113 -10.89 -7.26 14.89
C PHE A 113 -11.85 -7.57 16.05
N ILE A 114 -13.04 -6.97 16.06
CA ILE A 114 -14.07 -7.27 17.06
C ILE A 114 -14.50 -8.74 16.95
N LEU A 115 -14.79 -9.23 15.73
CA LEU A 115 -15.14 -10.63 15.50
C LEU A 115 -14.04 -11.59 15.95
N ASN A 116 -12.78 -11.27 15.63
CA ASN A 116 -11.62 -12.07 16.03
C ASN A 116 -11.48 -12.12 17.56
N THR A 117 -11.64 -10.97 18.22
CA THR A 117 -11.59 -10.87 19.70
C THR A 117 -12.73 -11.67 20.35
N CYS A 118 -13.96 -11.55 19.84
CA CYS A 118 -15.09 -12.34 20.31
C CYS A 118 -14.85 -13.85 20.13
N GLY A 119 -14.26 -14.27 19.00
CA GLY A 119 -13.89 -15.66 18.75
C GLY A 119 -12.94 -16.20 19.81
N PHE A 120 -11.88 -15.45 20.15
CA PHE A 120 -10.95 -15.86 21.21
C PHE A 120 -11.57 -15.85 22.60
N ILE A 121 -12.48 -14.91 22.91
CA ILE A 121 -13.20 -14.90 24.18
C ILE A 121 -14.06 -16.16 24.32
N VAL A 122 -14.82 -16.53 23.28
CA VAL A 122 -15.63 -17.76 23.29
C VAL A 122 -14.73 -18.98 23.49
N LEU A 123 -13.63 -19.06 22.74
CA LEU A 123 -12.67 -20.15 22.85
C LEU A 123 -12.08 -20.24 24.26
N PHE A 124 -11.66 -19.11 24.84
CA PHE A 124 -11.13 -19.04 26.20
C PHE A 124 -12.15 -19.48 27.26
N VAL A 125 -13.38 -18.94 27.22
CA VAL A 125 -14.42 -19.27 28.20
C VAL A 125 -14.80 -20.75 28.15
N THR A 126 -14.88 -21.30 26.95
CA THR A 126 -15.24 -22.72 26.75
C THR A 126 -14.12 -23.67 27.13
N LEU A 127 -12.86 -23.22 27.07
CA LEU A 127 -11.70 -23.95 27.56
C LEU A 127 -11.61 -24.01 29.08
N LEU A 128 -12.25 -23.09 29.81
CA LEU A 128 -12.12 -23.05 31.28
C LEU A 128 -12.53 -24.38 31.94
N PRO A 129 -11.85 -24.78 33.05
CA PRO A 129 -12.16 -26.02 33.76
C PRO A 129 -13.57 -26.03 34.36
N VAL A 130 -14.14 -24.85 34.62
CA VAL A 130 -15.51 -24.67 35.14
C VAL A 130 -16.56 -25.18 34.17
N VAL A 131 -16.28 -25.14 32.87
CA VAL A 131 -17.15 -25.72 31.84
C VAL A 131 -16.80 -27.19 31.74
N THR A 132 -17.61 -28.05 32.34
CA THR A 132 -17.36 -29.50 32.38
C THR A 132 -18.09 -30.26 31.26
N GLN A 133 -19.16 -29.68 30.70
CA GLN A 133 -19.97 -30.34 29.68
C GLN A 133 -19.29 -30.34 28.32
N VAL A 134 -19.01 -31.54 27.79
CA VAL A 134 -18.37 -31.74 26.47
C VAL A 134 -19.21 -31.13 25.35
N SER A 135 -20.54 -31.20 25.41
CA SER A 135 -21.41 -30.59 24.39
C SER A 135 -21.21 -29.07 24.28
N ILE A 136 -21.14 -28.36 25.41
CA ILE A 136 -20.90 -26.90 25.43
C ILE A 136 -19.53 -26.58 24.83
N LYS A 137 -18.51 -27.40 25.14
CA LYS A 137 -17.16 -27.27 24.60
C LYS A 137 -17.11 -27.46 23.08
N THR A 138 -17.86 -28.42 22.53
CA THR A 138 -17.97 -28.65 21.08
C THR A 138 -18.68 -27.50 20.37
N PHE A 139 -19.85 -27.07 20.89
CA PHE A 139 -20.59 -25.94 20.32
C PHE A 139 -19.80 -24.63 20.41
N GLY A 140 -19.13 -24.41 21.55
CA GLY A 140 -18.25 -23.27 21.78
C GLY A 140 -17.10 -23.21 20.79
N LEU A 141 -16.43 -24.35 20.56
CA LEU A 141 -15.38 -24.46 19.55
C LEU A 141 -15.92 -24.15 18.15
N ALA A 142 -17.02 -24.78 17.74
CA ALA A 142 -17.60 -24.55 16.42
C ALA A 142 -17.99 -23.08 16.19
N PHE A 143 -18.61 -22.44 17.20
CA PHE A 143 -18.98 -21.03 17.13
C PHE A 143 -17.75 -20.12 17.08
N ALA A 144 -16.73 -20.40 17.89
CA ALA A 144 -15.46 -19.67 17.87
C ALA A 144 -14.78 -19.78 16.49
N MET A 145 -14.75 -20.98 15.88
CA MET A 145 -14.17 -21.18 14.55
C MET A 145 -14.86 -20.35 13.46
N VAL A 146 -16.19 -20.20 13.52
CA VAL A 146 -16.91 -19.32 12.58
C VAL A 146 -16.52 -17.85 12.78
N LEU A 147 -16.52 -17.37 14.04
CA LEU A 147 -16.15 -15.99 14.34
C LEU A 147 -14.70 -15.67 13.95
N LEU A 148 -13.77 -16.57 14.29
CA LEU A 148 -12.36 -16.44 13.94
C LEU A 148 -12.19 -16.44 12.42
N GLY A 149 -12.82 -17.37 11.69
CA GLY A 149 -12.68 -17.42 10.22
C GLY A 149 -13.21 -16.16 9.52
N LEU A 150 -14.33 -15.59 9.99
CA LEU A 150 -14.84 -14.31 9.50
C LEU A 150 -13.90 -13.14 9.86
N GLY A 151 -13.39 -13.12 11.10
CA GLY A 151 -12.44 -12.11 11.57
C GLY A 151 -11.13 -12.12 10.77
N THR A 152 -10.49 -13.28 10.65
CA THR A 152 -9.26 -13.46 9.86
C THR A 152 -9.49 -13.13 8.39
N GLY A 153 -10.65 -13.51 7.84
CA GLY A 153 -11.00 -13.22 6.45
C GLY A 153 -11.05 -11.73 6.17
N GLY A 154 -11.76 -10.98 7.01
CA GLY A 154 -11.87 -9.53 6.85
C GLY A 154 -10.57 -8.76 7.12
N ILE A 155 -9.74 -9.20 8.07
CA ILE A 155 -8.40 -8.62 8.31
C ILE A 155 -7.52 -8.83 7.08
N LYS A 156 -7.43 -10.06 6.55
CA LYS A 156 -6.63 -10.36 5.34
C LYS A 156 -7.10 -9.58 4.11
N ALA A 157 -8.41 -9.37 3.97
CA ALA A 157 -8.98 -8.59 2.88
C ALA A 157 -8.68 -7.09 2.98
N THR A 158 -8.48 -6.54 4.18
CA THR A 158 -8.48 -5.09 4.39
C THR A 158 -7.15 -4.50 4.83
N VAL A 159 -6.27 -5.22 5.55
CA VAL A 159 -5.01 -4.66 6.07
C VAL A 159 -4.11 -4.15 4.96
N SER A 160 -3.83 -4.97 3.93
CA SER A 160 -2.97 -4.57 2.82
C SER A 160 -3.59 -3.42 1.99
N PRO A 161 -4.87 -3.48 1.57
CA PRO A 161 -5.50 -2.37 0.86
C PRO A 161 -5.69 -1.10 1.69
N PHE A 162 -5.79 -1.20 3.02
CA PHE A 162 -5.88 -0.07 3.93
C PHE A 162 -4.52 0.63 4.05
N ILE A 163 -3.45 -0.13 4.29
CA ILE A 163 -2.07 0.37 4.29
C ILE A 163 -1.72 0.96 2.91
N ALA A 164 -2.12 0.29 1.83
CA ALA A 164 -1.90 0.78 0.46
C ALA A 164 -2.77 2.00 0.10
N ALA A 165 -4.00 2.13 0.60
CA ALA A 165 -4.80 3.34 0.41
C ALA A 165 -4.15 4.55 1.10
N MET A 166 -3.57 4.35 2.30
CA MET A 166 -2.76 5.39 2.98
C MET A 166 -1.50 5.78 2.19
N LYS A 167 -0.96 4.88 1.35
CA LYS A 167 0.17 5.16 0.43
C LYS A 167 -0.24 6.03 -0.76
N GLU A 168 -1.43 5.84 -1.31
CA GLU A 168 -1.92 6.58 -2.49
C GLU A 168 -2.36 8.02 -2.15
N SER A 169 -2.93 8.17 -0.96
CA SER A 169 -3.29 9.41 -0.29
C SER A 169 -2.19 10.49 -0.26
N LEU A 170 -0.94 10.13 -0.07
CA LEU A 170 0.19 11.07 0.06
C LEU A 170 0.82 11.50 -1.25
N ARG A 171 0.74 10.65 -2.29
CA ARG A 171 1.14 11.06 -3.65
C ARG A 171 0.31 12.25 -4.12
N ASN A 172 -0.94 12.28 -3.67
CA ASN A 172 -1.85 13.39 -3.89
C ASN A 172 -1.55 14.59 -2.98
N LEU A 173 -0.89 14.37 -1.84
CA LEU A 173 -0.57 15.38 -0.85
C LEU A 173 0.72 16.14 -1.22
N GLN A 174 1.74 15.46 -1.78
CA GLN A 174 2.91 16.13 -2.40
C GLN A 174 2.48 17.04 -3.55
N SER A 175 1.63 16.55 -4.47
CA SER A 175 1.07 17.38 -5.53
C SER A 175 0.25 18.54 -4.95
N SER A 176 -0.52 18.33 -3.87
CA SER A 176 -1.23 19.44 -3.20
C SER A 176 -0.33 20.50 -2.54
N MET A 177 0.88 20.13 -2.07
CA MET A 177 1.83 21.08 -1.49
C MET A 177 2.50 21.96 -2.56
N GLU A 178 2.78 21.41 -3.75
CA GLU A 178 3.26 22.17 -4.91
C GLU A 178 2.19 23.12 -5.44
N LEU A 179 0.93 22.66 -5.45
CA LEU A 179 -0.25 23.49 -5.72
C LEU A 179 -0.35 24.69 -4.74
N GLN A 180 0.22 24.64 -3.55
CA GLN A 180 0.15 25.78 -2.61
C GLN A 180 1.25 26.83 -2.80
N ALA A 181 2.28 26.56 -3.62
CA ALA A 181 3.46 27.40 -3.76
C ALA A 181 3.45 28.34 -4.99
N GLY A 182 2.30 28.54 -5.64
CA GLY A 182 2.15 29.49 -6.75
C GLY A 182 2.66 29.00 -8.12
N TYR A 183 3.01 27.72 -8.25
CA TYR A 183 3.42 27.12 -9.51
C TYR A 183 2.23 26.81 -10.43
N THR A 184 2.44 26.87 -11.75
CA THR A 184 1.52 26.30 -12.74
C THR A 184 1.84 24.82 -12.93
N VAL A 185 0.86 23.97 -12.66
CA VAL A 185 0.98 22.51 -12.69
C VAL A 185 0.34 21.95 -13.94
N ARG A 186 1.06 21.07 -14.64
CA ARG A 186 0.52 20.25 -15.74
C ARG A 186 0.51 18.80 -15.31
N ALA A 187 -0.67 18.23 -15.11
CA ALA A 187 -0.84 16.85 -14.69
C ALA A 187 -0.96 15.91 -15.91
N ALA A 188 -0.03 14.97 -16.04
CA ALA A 188 -0.12 13.89 -17.01
C ALA A 188 -1.12 12.82 -16.54
N ILE A 189 -2.13 12.52 -17.34
CA ILE A 189 -3.22 11.59 -17.00
C ILE A 189 -3.42 10.55 -18.10
N ARG A 190 -3.81 9.33 -17.70
CA ARG A 190 -4.03 8.23 -18.66
C ARG A 190 -5.32 8.36 -19.47
N LEU A 191 -6.36 8.92 -18.86
CA LEU A 191 -7.70 9.01 -19.46
C LEU A 191 -8.25 10.40 -19.17
N ALA A 192 -8.70 11.11 -20.21
CA ALA A 192 -9.31 12.44 -20.08
C ALA A 192 -10.49 12.50 -19.08
N GLU A 193 -11.21 11.40 -18.87
CA GLU A 193 -12.30 11.34 -17.88
C GLU A 193 -11.81 11.49 -16.44
N LYS A 194 -10.59 11.00 -16.12
CA LYS A 194 -9.98 11.19 -14.80
C LYS A 194 -9.61 12.65 -14.53
N ALA A 195 -9.38 13.44 -15.58
CA ALA A 195 -9.16 14.89 -15.45
C ALA A 195 -10.37 15.55 -14.77
N LYS A 196 -11.58 15.20 -15.22
CA LYS A 196 -12.84 15.77 -14.73
C LYS A 196 -13.06 15.44 -13.26
N SER A 197 -12.82 14.18 -12.88
CA SER A 197 -12.92 13.74 -11.49
C SER A 197 -11.86 14.36 -10.58
N LEU A 198 -10.65 14.62 -11.10
CA LEU A 198 -9.61 15.29 -10.31
C LEU A 198 -9.92 16.78 -10.15
N ALA A 199 -10.37 17.43 -11.23
CA ALA A 199 -10.74 18.84 -11.23
C ALA A 199 -11.95 19.17 -10.33
N SER A 200 -12.87 18.22 -10.15
CA SER A 200 -14.05 18.39 -9.28
C SER A 200 -13.75 18.24 -7.79
N HIS A 201 -12.53 17.83 -7.41
CA HIS A 201 -12.16 17.64 -6.02
C HIS A 201 -12.00 18.98 -5.29
N PRO A 202 -12.67 19.25 -4.15
CA PRO A 202 -12.67 20.54 -3.45
C PRO A 202 -11.30 21.20 -3.26
N LYS A 203 -10.28 20.44 -2.85
CA LYS A 203 -8.89 20.93 -2.70
C LYS A 203 -8.23 21.33 -4.03
N ILE A 204 -8.61 20.66 -5.11
CA ILE A 204 -8.07 20.86 -6.46
C ILE A 204 -8.86 21.95 -7.19
N THR A 205 -10.19 22.02 -7.00
CA THR A 205 -11.03 23.09 -7.53
C THR A 205 -10.66 24.45 -6.92
N ALA A 206 -10.32 24.50 -5.62
CA ALA A 206 -9.83 25.73 -4.98
C ALA A 206 -8.57 26.28 -5.68
N PHE A 207 -7.69 25.39 -6.14
CA PHE A 207 -6.49 25.76 -6.89
C PHE A 207 -6.75 25.96 -8.39
N GLY A 208 -7.58 25.14 -9.02
CA GLY A 208 -7.95 25.25 -10.44
C GLY A 208 -8.66 26.56 -10.76
N LYS A 209 -9.40 27.12 -9.80
CA LYS A 209 -9.96 28.49 -9.89
C LYS A 209 -8.90 29.59 -9.99
N ALA A 210 -7.65 29.32 -9.59
CA ALA A 210 -6.52 30.21 -9.77
C ALA A 210 -5.83 30.05 -11.16
N ASN A 211 -6.41 29.27 -12.09
CA ASN A 211 -5.88 29.03 -13.45
C ASN A 211 -4.50 28.35 -13.53
N ASN A 212 -4.04 27.76 -12.43
CA ASN A 212 -2.70 27.19 -12.32
C ASN A 212 -2.65 25.67 -12.55
N LEU A 213 -3.74 25.02 -13.00
CA LEU A 213 -3.77 23.58 -13.27
C LEU A 213 -4.22 23.28 -14.71
N SER A 214 -3.41 22.49 -15.42
CA SER A 214 -3.73 21.96 -16.74
C SER A 214 -3.52 20.45 -16.78
N PHE A 215 -4.14 19.78 -17.75
CA PHE A 215 -4.02 18.34 -17.93
C PHE A 215 -3.47 18.03 -19.31
N VAL A 216 -2.62 17.01 -19.38
CA VAL A 216 -2.11 16.43 -20.64
C VAL A 216 -2.38 14.94 -20.63
N GLU A 217 -2.89 14.42 -21.73
CA GLU A 217 -3.21 13.00 -21.84
C GLU A 217 -1.97 12.20 -22.26
N VAL A 218 -1.63 11.18 -21.47
CA VAL A 218 -0.52 10.23 -21.69
C VAL A 218 -1.09 8.82 -21.52
N PRO A 219 -1.73 8.25 -22.57
CA PRO A 219 -2.46 6.98 -22.47
C PRO A 219 -1.57 5.77 -22.18
N ASP A 220 -0.35 5.81 -22.73
CA ASP A 220 0.65 4.75 -22.60
C ASP A 220 2.03 5.35 -22.33
N ILE A 221 2.54 5.10 -21.13
CA ILE A 221 3.84 5.59 -20.65
C ILE A 221 5.03 4.85 -21.28
N THR A 222 4.77 3.74 -22.00
CA THR A 222 5.81 2.90 -22.60
C THR A 222 6.18 3.32 -24.02
N CYS A 223 5.35 4.15 -24.68
CA CYS A 223 5.61 4.64 -26.03
C CYS A 223 6.70 5.70 -26.05
N ASP A 224 7.59 5.64 -27.05
CA ASP A 224 8.59 6.68 -27.27
C ASP A 224 7.90 8.00 -27.64
N GLY A 225 8.36 9.12 -27.07
CA GLY A 225 7.77 10.44 -27.30
C GLY A 225 6.45 10.71 -26.55
N THR A 226 5.96 9.77 -25.75
CA THR A 226 4.68 9.91 -25.01
C THR A 226 4.65 11.11 -24.06
N TYR A 227 5.82 11.55 -23.58
CA TYR A 227 5.96 12.72 -22.71
C TYR A 227 6.35 14.00 -23.45
N ASP A 228 6.58 13.98 -24.78
CA ASP A 228 7.08 15.15 -25.52
C ASP A 228 6.13 16.35 -25.36
N GLU A 229 4.81 16.15 -25.54
CA GLU A 229 3.81 17.22 -25.28
C GLU A 229 3.73 17.59 -23.79
N ALA A 230 3.92 16.62 -22.90
CA ALA A 230 3.85 16.86 -21.46
C ALA A 230 5.02 17.73 -20.98
N THR A 231 6.21 17.61 -21.57
CA THR A 231 7.43 18.34 -21.16
C THR A 231 7.59 19.71 -21.80
N LYS A 232 6.82 20.06 -22.83
CA LYS A 232 6.90 21.38 -23.50
C LYS A 232 6.67 22.54 -22.53
N ASN A 233 7.61 23.48 -22.51
CA ASN A 233 7.56 24.69 -21.68
C ASN A 233 7.40 24.39 -20.18
N ILE A 234 7.99 23.29 -19.68
CA ILE A 234 7.98 22.91 -18.28
C ILE A 234 9.38 23.10 -17.68
N THR A 235 9.45 23.69 -16.48
CA THR A 235 10.73 23.91 -15.79
C THR A 235 11.10 22.78 -14.83
N TYR A 236 10.10 22.17 -14.18
CA TYR A 236 10.25 21.11 -13.19
C TYR A 236 9.37 19.91 -13.56
N VAL A 237 9.96 18.72 -13.57
CA VAL A 237 9.25 17.47 -13.87
C VAL A 237 9.29 16.57 -12.65
N ILE A 238 8.14 16.04 -12.24
CA ILE A 238 8.05 15.08 -11.14
C ILE A 238 7.44 13.78 -11.66
N HIS A 239 8.27 12.76 -11.73
CA HIS A 239 7.90 11.44 -12.21
C HIS A 239 7.46 10.53 -11.07
N LEU A 240 6.14 10.47 -10.89
CA LEU A 240 5.49 9.58 -9.91
C LEU A 240 4.96 8.29 -10.54
N ALA A 241 4.90 8.21 -11.88
CA ALA A 241 4.22 7.16 -12.60
C ALA A 241 4.98 5.83 -12.51
N SER A 242 4.35 4.83 -11.90
CA SER A 242 4.75 3.43 -12.07
C SER A 242 3.54 2.53 -11.96
N PRO A 243 3.47 1.46 -12.75
CA PRO A 243 2.45 0.44 -12.62
C PRO A 243 2.35 -0.05 -11.18
N LEU A 244 1.13 -0.06 -10.65
CA LEU A 244 0.86 -0.64 -9.34
C LEU A 244 0.60 -2.13 -9.49
N SER A 245 1.04 -2.89 -8.50
CA SER A 245 0.79 -4.33 -8.44
C SER A 245 -0.72 -4.60 -8.47
N SER A 246 -1.18 -5.36 -9.46
CA SER A 246 -2.56 -5.84 -9.60
C SER A 246 -2.55 -7.34 -9.88
N PRO A 247 -3.43 -8.14 -9.25
CA PRO A 247 -3.48 -9.59 -9.49
C PRO A 247 -3.83 -9.97 -10.94
N PHE A 248 -4.32 -9.02 -11.73
CA PHE A 248 -4.69 -9.22 -13.13
C PHE A 248 -3.59 -8.84 -14.14
N LEU A 249 -2.43 -8.38 -13.66
CA LEU A 249 -1.31 -7.99 -14.52
C LEU A 249 -0.23 -9.06 -14.48
N ASP A 250 0.36 -9.33 -15.64
CA ASP A 250 1.57 -10.14 -15.74
C ASP A 250 2.75 -9.39 -15.09
N PRO A 251 3.53 -10.02 -14.19
CA PRO A 251 4.64 -9.37 -13.51
C PRO A 251 5.69 -8.77 -14.48
N GLN A 252 5.97 -9.45 -15.60
CA GLN A 252 7.01 -9.03 -16.53
C GLN A 252 6.53 -7.88 -17.43
N THR A 253 5.43 -8.09 -18.14
CA THR A 253 4.91 -7.17 -19.16
C THR A 253 3.99 -6.09 -18.59
N GLY A 254 3.35 -6.35 -17.44
CA GLY A 254 2.44 -5.41 -16.79
C GLY A 254 3.09 -4.52 -15.73
N ILE A 255 4.25 -4.92 -15.17
CA ILE A 255 4.93 -4.17 -14.11
C ILE A 255 6.38 -3.83 -14.48
N TYR A 256 7.22 -4.83 -14.68
CA TYR A 256 8.66 -4.62 -14.82
C TYR A 256 8.99 -3.79 -16.07
N GLN A 257 8.56 -4.26 -17.25
CA GLN A 257 8.87 -3.58 -18.52
C GLN A 257 8.30 -2.16 -18.62
N PRO A 258 7.03 -1.90 -18.24
CA PRO A 258 6.51 -0.55 -18.30
C PRO A 258 7.21 0.40 -17.32
N THR A 259 7.66 -0.10 -16.15
CA THR A 259 8.40 0.72 -15.18
C THR A 259 9.73 1.21 -15.75
N ILE A 260 10.52 0.31 -16.35
CA ILE A 260 11.82 0.67 -16.92
C ILE A 260 11.67 1.57 -18.15
N LYS A 261 10.67 1.31 -18.99
CA LYS A 261 10.42 2.05 -20.22
C LYS A 261 9.88 3.45 -19.92
N SER A 262 9.00 3.60 -18.94
CA SER A 262 8.46 4.90 -18.53
C SER A 262 9.53 5.90 -18.09
N ALA A 263 10.52 5.44 -17.32
CA ALA A 263 11.60 6.32 -16.89
C ALA A 263 12.52 6.71 -18.05
N SER A 264 12.84 5.77 -18.94
CA SER A 264 13.71 6.06 -20.09
C SER A 264 13.03 6.99 -21.10
N THR A 265 11.75 6.78 -21.40
CA THR A 265 10.98 7.65 -22.31
C THR A 265 10.88 9.07 -21.78
N LEU A 266 10.63 9.24 -20.47
CA LEU A 266 10.61 10.56 -19.85
C LEU A 266 11.95 11.29 -19.96
N LEU A 267 13.05 10.62 -19.62
CA LEU A 267 14.38 11.23 -19.68
C LEU A 267 14.73 11.67 -21.12
N VAL A 268 14.33 10.86 -22.11
CA VAL A 268 14.49 11.23 -23.53
C VAL A 268 13.64 12.45 -23.89
N SER A 269 12.35 12.47 -23.55
CA SER A 269 11.48 13.62 -23.82
C SER A 269 11.96 14.90 -23.13
N ALA A 270 12.36 14.81 -21.86
CA ALA A 270 12.88 15.95 -21.11
C ALA A 270 14.20 16.47 -21.69
N SER A 271 15.07 15.59 -22.20
CA SER A 271 16.34 16.01 -22.83
C SER A 271 16.17 16.81 -24.13
N LYS A 272 15.02 16.71 -24.80
CA LYS A 272 14.70 17.51 -25.99
C LYS A 272 14.28 18.94 -25.63
N GLU A 273 13.84 19.16 -24.39
CA GLU A 273 13.25 20.41 -23.92
C GLU A 273 14.24 21.16 -23.01
N SER A 274 14.92 22.16 -23.57
CA SER A 274 15.90 22.98 -22.81
C SER A 274 15.29 23.77 -21.65
N SER A 275 13.96 23.93 -21.63
CA SER A 275 13.24 24.59 -20.55
C SER A 275 13.24 23.77 -19.25
N VAL A 276 13.44 22.45 -19.33
CA VAL A 276 13.46 21.56 -18.17
C VAL A 276 14.77 21.72 -17.42
N LYS A 277 14.70 22.22 -16.19
CA LYS A 277 15.87 22.44 -15.33
C LYS A 277 16.05 21.35 -14.29
N LYS A 278 14.97 20.75 -13.81
CA LYS A 278 15.02 19.74 -12.74
C LYS A 278 13.99 18.63 -12.96
N ILE A 279 14.42 17.39 -12.76
CA ILE A 279 13.61 16.18 -12.91
C ILE A 279 13.72 15.38 -11.61
N GLU A 280 12.60 15.14 -10.94
CA GLU A 280 12.52 14.32 -9.75
C GLU A 280 11.87 12.98 -10.09
N ILE A 281 12.54 11.87 -9.79
CA ILE A 281 12.05 10.52 -10.10
C ILE A 281 11.86 9.75 -8.79
N THR A 282 10.67 9.16 -8.61
CA THR A 282 10.40 8.33 -7.43
C THR A 282 11.02 6.94 -7.58
N ALA A 283 12.03 6.65 -6.74
CA ALA A 283 12.76 5.38 -6.66
C ALA A 283 12.46 4.62 -5.35
N GLU A 284 12.95 3.37 -5.22
CA GLU A 284 12.75 2.53 -4.03
C GLU A 284 14.04 2.27 -3.25
N THR A 285 15.00 1.51 -3.79
CA THR A 285 16.22 1.15 -3.06
C THR A 285 17.43 0.92 -3.97
N ARG A 286 18.65 1.00 -3.41
CA ARG A 286 19.94 0.84 -4.09
C ARG A 286 20.48 -0.61 -4.03
N LEU A 287 19.62 -1.59 -4.29
CA LEU A 287 20.09 -2.97 -4.37
C LEU A 287 20.69 -3.24 -5.76
N ILE A 288 21.72 -4.08 -5.83
CA ILE A 288 22.27 -4.54 -7.11
C ILE A 288 21.17 -5.34 -7.81
N ALA A 289 20.76 -4.90 -9.00
CA ALA A 289 19.80 -5.63 -9.82
C ALA A 289 20.39 -7.00 -10.13
N GLN A 290 19.81 -8.06 -9.58
CA GLN A 290 20.08 -9.41 -10.08
C GLN A 290 19.44 -9.52 -11.47
N PRO A 291 20.13 -10.08 -12.48
CA PRO A 291 19.52 -10.34 -13.78
C PRO A 291 18.47 -11.43 -13.58
N VAL A 292 17.21 -11.01 -13.48
CA VAL A 292 16.07 -11.92 -13.39
C VAL A 292 15.37 -11.89 -14.74
N GLU A 293 15.39 -13.02 -15.46
CA GLU A 293 14.78 -13.13 -16.79
C GLU A 293 13.24 -13.14 -16.71
N THR A 294 12.68 -13.72 -15.64
CA THR A 294 11.23 -13.85 -15.42
C THR A 294 10.87 -13.68 -13.95
N PHE A 295 9.72 -13.05 -13.67
CA PHE A 295 9.22 -12.89 -12.31
C PHE A 295 7.97 -13.74 -12.05
N ASP A 296 8.05 -14.60 -11.04
CA ASP A 296 6.93 -15.47 -10.63
C ASP A 296 5.87 -14.73 -9.78
N SER A 297 6.18 -13.50 -9.33
CA SER A 297 5.26 -12.72 -8.51
C SER A 297 5.44 -11.21 -8.67
N MET A 298 4.38 -10.48 -8.32
CA MET A 298 4.26 -9.04 -8.57
C MET A 298 5.20 -8.16 -7.76
N LEU A 299 5.49 -8.55 -6.51
CA LEU A 299 6.31 -7.73 -5.61
C LEU A 299 7.80 -7.74 -5.99
N PRO A 300 8.42 -8.90 -6.32
CA PRO A 300 9.76 -8.92 -6.92
C PRO A 300 9.85 -8.15 -8.23
N ALA A 301 8.86 -8.28 -9.14
CA ALA A 301 8.84 -7.54 -10.40
C ALA A 301 8.78 -6.02 -10.18
N TYR A 302 7.95 -5.56 -9.24
CA TYR A 302 7.86 -4.15 -8.85
C TYR A 302 9.20 -3.61 -8.32
N ARG A 303 9.80 -4.33 -7.36
CA ARG A 303 11.10 -3.95 -6.77
C ARG A 303 12.20 -3.89 -7.82
N ALA A 304 12.31 -4.95 -8.63
CA ALA A 304 13.29 -5.00 -9.70
C ALA A 304 13.06 -3.88 -10.72
N GLY A 305 11.81 -3.58 -11.08
CA GLY A 305 11.48 -2.48 -11.99
C GLY A 305 11.94 -1.12 -11.45
N LYS A 306 11.73 -0.86 -10.16
CA LYS A 306 12.18 0.37 -9.49
C LYS A 306 13.70 0.48 -9.37
N ILE A 307 14.38 -0.61 -9.06
CA ILE A 307 15.85 -0.68 -9.01
C ILE A 307 16.44 -0.45 -10.41
N THR A 308 15.93 -1.15 -11.42
CA THR A 308 16.42 -1.02 -12.80
C THR A 308 16.14 0.37 -13.35
N SER A 309 14.97 0.96 -13.07
CA SER A 309 14.64 2.33 -13.43
C SER A 309 15.63 3.35 -12.83
N LEU A 310 16.03 3.16 -11.57
CA LEU A 310 17.07 3.97 -10.93
C LEU A 310 18.41 3.82 -11.64
N ASN A 311 18.85 2.59 -11.93
CA ASN A 311 20.12 2.32 -12.62
C ASN A 311 20.14 2.92 -14.04
N ILE A 312 19.03 2.85 -14.76
CA ILE A 312 18.86 3.49 -16.09
C ILE A 312 19.01 5.01 -15.96
N THR A 313 18.42 5.59 -14.91
CA THR A 313 18.49 7.02 -14.65
C THR A 313 19.93 7.45 -14.35
N GLU A 314 20.62 6.75 -13.44
CA GLU A 314 22.02 7.02 -13.12
C GLU A 314 22.95 6.84 -14.34
N LYS A 315 22.72 5.80 -15.14
CA LYS A 315 23.44 5.59 -16.41
C LYS A 315 23.20 6.74 -17.40
N CYS A 316 21.96 7.18 -17.54
CA CYS A 316 21.60 8.31 -18.41
C CYS A 316 22.30 9.60 -17.98
N ILE A 317 22.33 9.90 -16.67
CA ILE A 317 23.04 11.06 -16.12
C ILE A 317 24.52 10.99 -16.46
N LYS A 318 25.15 9.83 -16.27
CA LYS A 318 26.58 9.63 -16.51
C LYS A 318 26.97 9.70 -17.99
N GLU A 319 26.12 9.19 -18.88
CA GLU A 319 26.45 9.09 -20.32
C GLU A 319 26.05 10.33 -21.11
N ARG A 320 24.96 11.01 -20.71
CA ARG A 320 24.37 12.11 -21.50
C ARG A 320 24.56 13.48 -20.90
N GLU A 321 24.98 13.59 -19.63
CA GLU A 321 25.13 14.85 -18.90
C GLU A 321 23.99 15.84 -19.20
N PRO A 322 22.73 15.47 -18.89
CA PRO A 322 21.58 16.27 -19.26
C PRO A 322 21.70 17.69 -18.69
N SER A 323 21.22 18.69 -19.44
CA SER A 323 21.16 20.08 -18.97
C SER A 323 20.26 20.25 -17.74
N SER A 324 19.40 19.28 -17.47
CA SER A 324 18.51 19.22 -16.32
C SER A 324 19.15 18.45 -15.17
N THR A 325 19.05 18.97 -13.95
CA THR A 325 19.41 18.25 -12.72
C THR A 325 18.42 17.12 -12.47
N VAL A 326 18.89 15.89 -12.32
CA VAL A 326 18.03 14.74 -12.03
C VAL A 326 18.20 14.31 -10.57
N ILE A 327 17.11 14.24 -9.82
CA ILE A 327 17.07 13.84 -8.41
C ILE A 327 16.24 12.57 -8.27
N ASN A 328 16.78 11.58 -7.56
CA ASN A 328 16.04 10.37 -7.21
C ASN A 328 15.50 10.48 -5.79
N ILE A 329 14.19 10.40 -5.65
CA ILE A 329 13.50 10.42 -4.35
C ILE A 329 13.25 8.97 -3.92
N PHE A 330 13.97 8.54 -2.89
CA PHE A 330 13.79 7.22 -2.29
C PHE A 330 12.67 7.28 -1.26
N SER A 331 11.47 6.89 -1.68
CA SER A 331 10.34 6.82 -0.77
C SER A 331 10.41 5.52 0.02
N GLY A 332 10.50 5.63 1.34
CA GLY A 332 10.15 4.54 2.24
C GLY A 332 8.65 4.26 2.21
N PHE A 333 8.13 3.64 3.27
CA PHE A 333 6.69 3.59 3.46
C PHE A 333 6.18 5.02 3.74
N VAL A 334 5.32 5.52 2.86
CA VAL A 334 4.75 6.88 2.95
C VAL A 334 3.39 6.77 3.65
N PHE A 335 3.19 7.47 4.78
CA PHE A 335 1.95 7.47 5.57
C PHE A 335 1.34 8.86 5.83
N GLY A 336 0.01 9.03 5.68
CA GLY A 336 -0.64 10.34 5.72
C GLY A 336 -2.14 10.30 5.46
N ARG A 337 -2.78 11.48 5.48
CA ARG A 337 -4.24 11.66 5.35
C ARG A 337 -4.68 11.55 3.90
N ASP A 338 -5.68 10.71 3.60
CA ASP A 338 -6.24 10.63 2.25
C ASP A 338 -7.10 11.85 1.97
N ASP A 339 -6.54 12.75 1.18
CA ASP A 339 -7.24 13.95 0.79
C ASP A 339 -8.35 13.69 -0.23
N ARG A 340 -8.39 12.52 -0.87
CA ARG A 340 -9.54 12.07 -1.69
C ARG A 340 -10.70 11.58 -0.85
N ALA A 341 -10.44 11.17 0.39
CA ALA A 341 -11.47 10.75 1.32
C ALA A 341 -12.10 12.01 1.93
N LEU A 342 -13.16 12.50 1.29
CA LEU A 342 -13.70 13.81 1.60
C LEU A 342 -14.25 13.95 3.02
N GLU A 343 -14.63 12.87 3.72
CA GLU A 343 -15.05 12.92 5.12
C GLU A 343 -14.78 11.60 5.88
N ALA A 344 -14.46 11.70 7.18
CA ALA A 344 -14.43 10.55 8.11
C ALA A 344 -15.83 10.08 8.54
N GLY A 345 -16.89 10.72 8.03
CA GLY A 345 -18.27 10.36 8.30
C GLY A 345 -19.21 11.14 7.40
N GLY A 346 -19.51 10.59 6.23
CA GLY A 346 -20.46 11.22 5.32
C GLY A 346 -20.74 10.32 4.13
N ASN A 347 -21.96 9.79 4.08
CA ASN A 347 -22.50 9.16 2.87
C ASN A 347 -22.53 10.20 1.75
N SER A 348 -21.66 10.06 0.76
CA SER A 348 -21.93 10.59 -0.57
C SER A 348 -21.18 9.75 -1.60
N ARG A 349 -21.95 8.85 -2.22
CA ARG A 349 -21.62 8.26 -3.53
C ARG A 349 -21.79 9.33 -4.63
N PRO A 350 -21.14 9.17 -5.80
CA PRO A 350 -21.46 9.98 -6.98
C PRO A 350 -22.93 9.86 -7.39
#